data_AF-A0A971CGC7-F1
#
_entry.id   AF-A0A971CGC7-F1
#
_cell.length_a   1.000
_cell.length_b   1.000
_cell.length_c   1.000
_cell.angle_alpha   90.00
_cell.angle_beta   90.00
_cell.angle_gamma   90.00
#
_symmetry.space_group_name_H-M   'P 1'
#
loop_
_entity.id
_entity.type
_entity.pdbx_description
1 polymer ?
#
loop_
_entity_poly.entity_id
_entity_poly.type
_entity_poly.pdbx_seq_one_letter_code
_entity_poly.pdbx_strand_id
1 'polypeptide(L)'
;GLENSTELIATRLNNDTSYTDEGRDERFTRHTREHHEHLDKLTQTIDKIIPAAEEHFNQVKANVFPTPTTDDQALVAEMQASRILSRPGMTDPEKAAGWVRDTPPSPARTAVMEELVARGVLDSEHLDGLIEATSPGYIEAKNQHMRAQTLVNSMYRPRLNAIATTLNNRRAPLLDPVQRHDSSIAGELPQLNVGPVPGWTPNNAETVYRNQ
;
A
#
# COMPACT_ATOMS: atom_id res chain seq x y z
N GLY A 1 10.85 4.02 20.93
CA GLY A 1 10.94 2.84 21.81
C GLY A 1 12.24 2.08 21.61
N LEU A 2 12.41 1.40 20.47
CA LEU A 2 13.55 0.49 20.18
C LEU A 2 14.86 1.20 19.81
N GLU A 3 14.77 2.36 19.14
CA GLU A 3 15.93 3.13 18.68
C GLU A 3 16.75 3.66 19.88
N ASN A 4 16.08 4.27 20.86
CA ASN A 4 16.72 4.81 22.07
C ASN A 4 17.33 3.72 22.99
N SER A 5 16.75 2.52 23.04
CA SER A 5 17.28 1.42 23.86
C SER A 5 18.54 0.83 23.25
N THR A 6 18.54 0.63 21.93
CA THR A 6 19.69 0.09 21.18
C THR A 6 20.89 1.04 21.25
N GLU A 7 20.65 2.35 21.11
CA GLU A 7 21.69 3.39 21.25
C GLU A 7 22.34 3.39 22.64
N LEU A 8 21.53 3.26 23.70
CA LEU A 8 22.01 3.24 25.07
C LEU A 8 22.83 1.97 25.37
N ILE A 9 22.43 0.82 24.82
CA ILE A 9 23.16 -0.44 24.92
C ILE A 9 24.51 -0.34 24.18
N ALA A 10 24.50 0.16 22.93
CA ALA A 10 25.71 0.34 22.13
C ALA A 10 26.71 1.27 22.81
N THR A 11 26.25 2.42 23.30
CA THR A 11 27.09 3.42 23.98
C THR A 11 27.72 2.87 25.24
N ARG A 12 26.95 2.15 26.08
CA ARG A 12 27.48 1.52 27.30
C ARG A 12 28.53 0.47 27.00
N LEU A 13 28.30 -0.39 26.01
CA LEU A 13 29.27 -1.43 25.63
C LEU A 13 30.53 -0.86 24.96
N ASN A 14 30.40 0.18 24.14
CA ASN A 14 31.53 0.85 23.50
C ASN A 14 32.48 1.50 24.51
N ASN A 15 31.93 2.04 25.60
CA ASN A 15 32.70 2.70 26.64
C ASN A 15 33.26 1.75 27.72
N ASP A 16 32.87 0.47 27.68
CA ASP A 16 33.31 -0.52 28.67
C ASP A 16 34.64 -1.15 28.26
N THR A 17 35.73 -0.77 28.93
CA THR A 17 37.10 -1.27 28.68
C THR A 17 37.36 -2.68 29.23
N SER A 18 36.40 -3.29 29.94
CA SER A 18 36.56 -4.63 30.53
C SER A 18 36.41 -5.77 29.51
N TYR A 19 35.92 -5.49 28.31
CA TYR A 19 35.68 -6.48 27.25
C TYR A 19 36.60 -6.26 26.04
N THR A 20 36.99 -7.37 25.40
CA THR A 20 37.54 -7.34 24.03
C THR A 20 36.47 -6.89 23.05
N ASP A 21 36.87 -6.49 21.84
CA ASP A 21 35.90 -6.07 20.82
C ASP A 21 34.93 -7.19 20.44
N GLU A 22 35.39 -8.43 20.33
CA GLU A 22 34.54 -9.60 20.10
C GLU A 22 33.55 -9.80 21.25
N GLY A 23 33.99 -9.67 22.50
CA GLY A 23 33.13 -9.82 23.69
C GLY A 23 32.06 -8.72 23.80
N ARG A 24 32.34 -7.52 23.29
CA ARG A 24 31.34 -6.44 23.21
C ARG A 24 30.30 -6.72 22.12
N ASP A 25 30.70 -7.29 20.99
CA ASP A 25 29.78 -7.64 19.91
C ASP A 25 28.87 -8.81 20.32
N GLU A 26 29.41 -9.85 20.96
CA GLU A 26 28.60 -10.96 21.51
C GLU A 26 27.56 -10.47 22.53
N ARG A 27 27.95 -9.54 23.42
CA ARG A 27 27.03 -8.93 24.39
C ARG A 27 25.98 -8.07 23.72
N PHE A 28 26.37 -7.29 22.72
CA PHE A 28 25.45 -6.47 21.95
C PHE A 28 24.39 -7.34 21.31
N THR A 29 24.77 -8.39 20.55
CA THR A 29 23.85 -9.36 19.95
C THR A 29 22.92 -10.01 20.98
N ARG A 30 23.43 -10.37 22.16
CA ARG A 30 22.61 -10.96 23.23
C ARG A 30 21.55 -9.98 23.74
N HIS A 31 21.93 -8.73 23.95
CA HIS A 31 21.03 -7.69 24.47
C HIS A 31 20.03 -7.18 23.43
N THR A 32 20.36 -7.26 22.14
CA THR A 32 19.47 -6.82 21.06
C THR A 32 18.62 -7.94 20.47
N ARG A 33 18.73 -9.18 20.96
CA ARG A 33 17.95 -10.34 20.46
C ARG A 33 16.44 -10.09 20.42
N GLU A 34 15.86 -9.59 21.51
CA GLU A 34 14.41 -9.29 21.58
C GLU A 34 14.02 -8.14 20.63
N HIS A 35 14.94 -7.22 20.36
CA HIS A 35 14.72 -6.15 19.38
C HIS A 35 14.72 -6.68 17.94
N HIS A 36 15.54 -7.69 17.62
CA HIS A 36 15.48 -8.39 16.33
C HIS A 36 14.14 -9.12 16.16
N GLU A 37 13.70 -9.86 17.18
CA GLU A 37 12.40 -10.55 17.14
C GLU A 37 11.22 -9.58 16.96
N HIS A 38 11.32 -8.39 17.55
CA HIS A 38 10.30 -7.35 17.35
C HIS A 38 10.38 -6.70 15.97
N LEU A 39 11.59 -6.41 15.48
CA LEU A 39 11.82 -5.89 14.13
C LEU A 39 11.29 -6.85 13.06
N ASP A 40 11.51 -8.15 13.23
CA ASP A 40 11.00 -9.19 12.32
C ASP A 40 9.46 -9.20 12.28
N LYS A 41 8.81 -9.10 13.45
CA LYS A 41 7.34 -9.00 13.53
C LYS A 41 6.82 -7.76 12.82
N LEU A 42 7.44 -6.60 13.03
CA LEU A 42 7.06 -5.36 12.35
C LEU A 42 7.23 -5.47 10.84
N THR A 43 8.35 -6.04 10.39
CA THR A 43 8.64 -6.28 8.97
C THR A 43 7.58 -7.18 8.35
N GLN A 44 7.26 -8.32 8.98
CA GLN A 44 6.20 -9.22 8.55
C GLN A 44 4.83 -8.56 8.49
N THR A 45 4.52 -7.64 9.41
CA THR A 45 3.27 -6.87 9.37
C THR A 45 3.25 -5.88 8.21
N ILE A 46 4.33 -5.13 8.00
CA ILE A 46 4.44 -4.13 6.94
C ILE A 46 4.40 -4.79 5.55
N ASP A 47 5.01 -5.97 5.39
CA ASP A 47 4.98 -6.72 4.13
C ASP A 47 3.59 -7.22 3.74
N LYS A 48 2.62 -7.23 4.66
CA LYS A 48 1.21 -7.57 4.36
C LYS A 48 0.38 -6.38 3.86
N ILE A 49 0.84 -5.15 4.08
CA ILE A 49 0.04 -3.94 3.79
C ILE A 49 -0.18 -3.76 2.28
N ILE A 50 0.88 -3.84 1.47
CA ILE A 50 0.76 -3.67 0.02
C ILE A 50 -0.09 -4.78 -0.60
N PRO A 51 0.15 -6.08 -0.33
CA PRO A 51 -0.69 -7.15 -0.87
C PRO A 51 -2.16 -7.03 -0.48
N ALA A 52 -2.47 -6.64 0.75
CA ALA A 52 -3.86 -6.45 1.19
C ALA A 52 -4.54 -5.27 0.47
N ALA A 53 -3.82 -4.16 0.29
CA ALA A 53 -4.34 -3.01 -0.45
C ALA A 53 -4.51 -3.30 -1.95
N GLU A 54 -3.59 -4.08 -2.53
CA GLU A 54 -3.68 -4.56 -3.91
C GLU A 54 -4.85 -5.52 -4.10
N GLU A 55 -5.04 -6.47 -3.17
CA GLU A 55 -6.19 -7.39 -3.18
C GLU A 55 -7.51 -6.60 -3.12
N HIS A 56 -7.62 -5.65 -2.20
CA HIS A 56 -8.81 -4.79 -2.10
C HIS A 56 -9.04 -3.99 -3.38
N PHE A 57 -8.00 -3.37 -3.93
CA PHE A 57 -8.09 -2.64 -5.20
C PHE A 57 -8.52 -3.54 -6.36
N ASN A 58 -7.96 -4.75 -6.46
CA ASN A 58 -8.31 -5.70 -7.51
C ASN A 58 -9.75 -6.21 -7.38
N GLN A 59 -10.25 -6.44 -6.16
CA GLN A 59 -11.65 -6.79 -5.91
C GLN A 59 -12.60 -5.67 -6.38
N VAL A 60 -12.29 -4.41 -6.04
CA VAL A 60 -13.10 -3.27 -6.47
C VAL A 60 -13.00 -3.06 -7.98
N LYS A 61 -11.80 -3.18 -8.55
CA LYS A 61 -11.54 -3.09 -9.99
C LYS A 61 -12.36 -4.13 -10.77
N ALA A 62 -12.42 -5.37 -10.30
CA ALA A 62 -13.18 -6.43 -10.96
C ALA A 62 -14.69 -6.14 -11.02
N ASN A 63 -15.23 -5.39 -10.05
CA ASN A 63 -16.64 -4.98 -10.07
C ASN A 63 -16.91 -3.84 -11.08
N VAL A 64 -15.92 -2.98 -11.32
CA VAL A 64 -16.04 -1.81 -12.22
C VAL A 64 -15.70 -2.17 -13.66
N PHE A 65 -14.72 -3.05 -13.84
CA PHE A 65 -14.25 -3.58 -15.11
C PHE A 65 -14.35 -5.11 -15.12
N PRO A 66 -15.57 -5.69 -15.12
CA PRO A 66 -15.72 -7.13 -15.20
C PRO A 66 -15.08 -7.66 -16.49
N THR A 67 -14.39 -8.79 -16.39
CA THR A 67 -13.84 -9.53 -17.53
C THR A 67 -14.58 -10.86 -17.69
N PRO A 68 -14.68 -11.42 -18.90
CA PRO A 68 -15.25 -12.75 -19.11
C PRO A 68 -14.47 -13.83 -18.34
N THR A 69 -15.14 -14.87 -17.84
CA THR A 69 -14.49 -16.01 -17.16
C THR A 69 -14.41 -17.27 -18.01
N THR A 70 -15.07 -17.28 -19.18
CA THR A 70 -15.03 -18.39 -20.15
C THR A 70 -14.89 -17.87 -21.58
N ASP A 71 -14.44 -18.72 -22.50
CA ASP A 71 -14.29 -18.40 -23.92
C ASP A 71 -15.64 -18.01 -24.56
N ASP A 72 -16.71 -18.71 -24.22
CA ASP A 72 -18.05 -18.38 -24.72
C ASP A 72 -18.52 -16.99 -24.24
N GLN A 73 -18.24 -16.65 -22.98
CA GLN A 73 -18.54 -15.31 -22.46
C GLN A 73 -17.68 -14.24 -23.14
N ALA A 74 -16.42 -14.54 -23.44
CA ALA A 74 -15.53 -13.63 -24.15
C ALA A 74 -16.08 -13.35 -25.55
N LEU A 75 -16.45 -14.39 -26.30
CA LEU A 75 -17.06 -14.25 -27.62
C LEU A 75 -18.34 -13.42 -27.58
N VAL A 76 -19.23 -13.68 -26.61
CA VAL A 76 -20.47 -12.90 -26.45
C VAL A 76 -20.18 -11.44 -26.13
N ALA A 77 -19.22 -11.17 -25.24
CA ALA A 77 -18.81 -9.81 -24.87
C ALA A 77 -18.23 -9.05 -26.06
N GLU A 78 -17.35 -9.68 -26.84
CA GLU A 78 -16.76 -9.11 -28.06
C GLU A 78 -17.82 -8.81 -29.12
N MET A 79 -18.75 -9.74 -29.37
CA MET A 79 -19.85 -9.52 -30.31
C MET A 79 -20.76 -8.37 -29.88
N GLN A 80 -21.06 -8.27 -28.58
CA GLN A 80 -21.84 -7.17 -28.04
C GLN A 80 -21.08 -5.83 -28.15
N ALA A 81 -19.80 -5.81 -27.78
CA ALA A 81 -18.95 -4.64 -27.88
C ALA A 81 -18.86 -4.13 -29.33
N SER A 82 -18.65 -5.03 -30.30
CA SER A 82 -18.63 -4.69 -31.72
C SER A 82 -19.94 -4.06 -32.19
N ARG A 83 -21.10 -4.60 -31.77
CA ARG A 83 -22.42 -4.02 -32.08
C ARG A 83 -22.65 -2.67 -31.41
N ILE A 84 -22.07 -2.43 -30.24
CA ILE A 84 -22.17 -1.14 -29.55
C ILE A 84 -21.30 -0.12 -30.29
N LEU A 85 -20.04 -0.45 -30.56
CA LEU A 85 -19.06 0.42 -31.23
C LEU A 85 -19.48 0.82 -32.65
N SER A 86 -20.35 0.04 -33.31
CA SER A 86 -20.92 0.39 -34.62
C SER A 86 -22.13 1.34 -34.54
N ARG A 87 -22.60 1.69 -33.34
CA ARG A 87 -23.73 2.62 -33.17
C ARG A 87 -23.34 4.05 -33.56
N PRO A 88 -24.28 4.83 -34.10
CA PRO A 88 -24.08 6.26 -34.30
C PRO A 88 -23.68 6.96 -33.01
N GLY A 89 -22.60 7.75 -33.05
CA GLY A 89 -22.11 8.51 -31.89
C GLY A 89 -20.99 7.85 -31.10
N MET A 90 -20.60 6.59 -31.37
CA MET A 90 -19.46 5.98 -30.67
C MET A 90 -18.08 6.48 -31.12
N THR A 91 -18.04 7.34 -32.13
CA THR A 91 -16.84 8.10 -32.54
C THR A 91 -16.84 9.53 -31.98
N ASP A 92 -17.89 9.93 -31.27
CA ASP A 92 -18.06 11.24 -30.65
C ASP A 92 -17.76 11.08 -29.14
N PRO A 93 -16.74 11.78 -28.61
CA PRO A 93 -16.32 11.62 -27.22
C PRO A 93 -17.44 11.86 -26.20
N GLU A 94 -18.30 12.85 -26.41
CA GLU A 94 -19.37 13.19 -25.45
C GLU A 94 -20.45 12.10 -25.42
N LYS A 95 -20.82 11.58 -26.59
CA LYS A 95 -21.81 10.50 -26.71
C LYS A 95 -21.27 9.18 -26.19
N ALA A 96 -20.01 8.88 -26.49
CA ALA A 96 -19.34 7.70 -25.97
C ALA A 96 -19.23 7.75 -24.44
N ALA A 97 -18.84 8.90 -23.88
CA ALA A 97 -18.79 9.14 -22.44
C ALA A 97 -20.17 8.99 -21.77
N GLY A 98 -21.22 9.56 -22.37
CA GLY A 98 -22.60 9.40 -21.92
C GLY A 98 -23.03 7.93 -21.89
N TRP A 99 -22.72 7.17 -22.96
CA TRP A 99 -23.01 5.74 -22.99
C TRP A 99 -22.27 4.96 -21.90
N VAL A 100 -20.98 5.24 -21.67
CA VAL A 100 -20.17 4.59 -20.61
C VAL A 100 -20.74 4.88 -19.23
N ARG A 101 -21.20 6.12 -18.99
CA ARG A 101 -21.80 6.53 -17.72
C ARG A 101 -23.13 5.83 -17.45
N ASP A 102 -23.97 5.73 -18.47
CA ASP A 102 -25.35 5.28 -18.34
C ASP A 102 -25.47 3.74 -18.44
N THR A 103 -24.40 3.05 -18.84
CA THR A 103 -24.34 1.59 -18.96
C THR A 103 -23.73 0.95 -17.71
N PRO A 104 -24.38 -0.07 -17.10
CA PRO A 104 -23.85 -0.75 -15.93
C PRO A 104 -22.57 -1.57 -16.25
N PRO A 105 -21.72 -1.85 -15.25
CA PRO A 105 -20.54 -2.71 -15.42
C PRO A 105 -20.89 -4.06 -16.03
N SER A 106 -20.16 -4.45 -17.08
CA SER A 106 -20.29 -5.74 -17.76
C SER A 106 -19.05 -5.99 -18.63
N PRO A 107 -18.74 -7.26 -18.98
CA PRO A 107 -17.62 -7.56 -19.88
C PRO A 107 -17.68 -6.82 -21.23
N ALA A 108 -18.87 -6.67 -21.80
CA ALA A 108 -19.05 -5.91 -23.04
C ALA A 108 -18.75 -4.42 -22.84
N ARG A 109 -19.19 -3.82 -21.72
CA ARG A 109 -18.86 -2.41 -21.39
C ARG A 109 -17.36 -2.22 -21.22
N THR A 110 -16.68 -3.12 -20.53
CA THR A 110 -15.22 -3.12 -20.37
C THR A 110 -14.52 -3.11 -21.74
N ALA A 111 -14.88 -4.04 -22.62
CA ALA A 111 -14.30 -4.13 -23.96
C ALA A 111 -14.58 -2.87 -24.82
N VAL A 112 -15.77 -2.26 -24.70
CA VAL A 112 -16.08 -0.99 -25.38
C VAL A 112 -15.20 0.15 -24.85
N MET A 113 -15.00 0.26 -23.54
CA MET A 113 -14.15 1.28 -22.94
C MET A 113 -12.70 1.15 -23.39
N GLU A 114 -12.16 -0.07 -23.38
CA GLU A 114 -10.79 -0.37 -23.85
C GLU A 114 -10.60 0.04 -25.32
N GLU A 115 -11.57 -0.29 -26.18
CA GLU A 115 -11.50 0.06 -27.60
C GLU A 115 -11.68 1.57 -27.84
N LEU A 116 -12.52 2.26 -27.08
CA LEU A 116 -12.66 3.72 -27.17
C LEU A 116 -11.36 4.44 -26.80
N VAL A 117 -10.63 3.92 -25.81
CA VAL A 117 -9.29 4.42 -25.47
C VAL A 117 -8.28 4.09 -26.56
N ALA A 118 -8.28 2.85 -27.07
CA ALA A 118 -7.38 2.44 -28.15
C ALA A 118 -7.57 3.27 -29.44
N ARG A 119 -8.81 3.70 -29.72
CA ARG A 119 -9.14 4.60 -30.85
C ARG A 119 -8.86 6.07 -30.59
N GLY A 120 -8.50 6.45 -29.36
CA GLY A 120 -8.33 7.85 -28.95
C GLY A 120 -9.64 8.64 -28.93
N VAL A 121 -10.80 7.97 -28.82
CA VAL A 121 -12.10 8.65 -28.67
C VAL A 121 -12.27 9.14 -27.25
N LEU A 122 -11.83 8.34 -26.27
CA LEU A 122 -11.70 8.74 -24.87
C LEU A 122 -10.23 8.64 -24.50
N ASP A 123 -9.69 9.64 -23.81
CA ASP A 123 -8.39 9.48 -23.15
C ASP A 123 -8.56 8.80 -21.78
N SER A 124 -7.43 8.36 -21.21
CA SER A 124 -7.42 7.69 -19.92
C SER A 124 -7.88 8.57 -18.76
N GLU A 125 -7.68 9.89 -18.84
CA GLU A 125 -8.05 10.83 -17.78
C GLU A 125 -9.56 11.05 -17.74
N HIS A 126 -10.19 11.23 -18.91
CA HIS A 126 -11.63 11.25 -19.08
C HIS A 126 -12.27 9.94 -18.60
N LEU A 127 -11.66 8.80 -18.93
CA LEU A 127 -12.17 7.51 -18.47
C LEU A 127 -12.12 7.39 -16.94
N ASP A 128 -11.00 7.80 -16.33
CA ASP A 128 -10.85 7.82 -14.87
C ASP A 128 -11.91 8.75 -14.23
N GLY A 129 -12.16 9.94 -14.79
CA GLY A 129 -13.19 10.86 -14.31
C GLY A 129 -14.62 10.33 -14.46
N LEU A 130 -14.91 9.61 -15.54
CA LEU A 130 -16.20 8.92 -15.72
C LEU A 130 -16.40 7.81 -14.69
N ILE A 131 -15.33 7.06 -14.39
CA ILE A 131 -15.36 6.00 -13.40
C ILE A 131 -15.47 6.57 -11.99
N GLU A 132 -14.82 7.70 -11.70
CA GLU A 132 -14.98 8.44 -10.44
C GLU A 132 -16.44 8.85 -10.23
N ALA A 133 -17.08 9.41 -11.25
CA ALA A 133 -18.48 9.85 -11.16
C ALA A 133 -19.47 8.70 -10.97
N THR A 134 -19.16 7.51 -11.50
CA THR A 134 -20.07 6.35 -11.50
C THR A 134 -19.74 5.30 -10.44
N SER A 135 -18.53 5.31 -9.88
CA SER A 135 -18.02 4.31 -8.95
C SER A 135 -17.02 4.92 -7.96
N PRO A 136 -17.48 5.73 -6.99
CA PRO A 136 -16.60 6.40 -6.02
C PRO A 136 -15.67 5.45 -5.25
N GLY A 137 -16.14 4.22 -4.97
CA GLY A 137 -15.34 3.18 -4.30
C GLY A 137 -14.09 2.77 -5.08
N TYR A 138 -14.08 2.92 -6.41
CA TYR A 138 -12.90 2.64 -7.25
C TYR A 138 -11.76 3.62 -6.96
N ILE A 139 -12.07 4.92 -6.93
CA ILE A 139 -11.09 5.96 -6.66
C ILE A 139 -10.60 5.88 -5.23
N GLU A 140 -11.49 5.59 -4.28
CA GLU A 140 -11.09 5.33 -2.90
C GLU A 140 -10.10 4.16 -2.82
N ALA A 141 -10.41 3.01 -3.42
CA ALA A 141 -9.53 1.85 -3.41
C ALA A 141 -8.20 2.11 -4.15
N LYS A 142 -8.21 2.83 -5.28
CA LYS A 142 -7.01 3.26 -6.01
C LYS A 142 -6.13 4.14 -5.13
N ASN A 143 -6.72 5.13 -4.45
CA ASN A 143 -6.01 6.02 -3.55
C ASN A 143 -5.47 5.30 -2.31
N GLN A 144 -6.23 4.37 -1.73
CA GLN A 144 -5.76 3.53 -0.63
C GLN A 144 -4.56 2.67 -1.03
N HIS A 145 -4.60 2.05 -2.22
CA HIS A 145 -3.47 1.29 -2.76
C HIS A 145 -2.24 2.16 -2.99
N MET A 146 -2.37 3.34 -3.60
CA MET A 146 -1.26 4.28 -3.79
C MET A 146 -0.67 4.78 -2.45
N ARG A 147 -1.54 5.08 -1.48
CA ARG A 147 -1.12 5.48 -0.13
C ARG A 147 -0.37 4.36 0.58
N ALA A 148 -0.85 3.12 0.48
CA ALA A 148 -0.18 1.94 1.04
C ALA A 148 1.22 1.77 0.45
N GLN A 149 1.38 1.84 -0.88
CA GLN A 149 2.68 1.79 -1.53
C GLN A 149 3.61 2.91 -1.05
N THR A 150 3.10 4.14 -0.98
CA THR A 150 3.87 5.31 -0.56
C THR A 150 4.33 5.18 0.90
N LEU A 151 3.41 4.85 1.81
CA LEU A 151 3.73 4.68 3.24
C LEU A 151 4.76 3.58 3.45
N VAL A 152 4.56 2.41 2.83
CA VAL A 152 5.47 1.28 3.00
C VAL A 152 6.85 1.56 2.42
N ASN A 153 6.93 2.06 1.19
CA ASN A 153 8.22 2.22 0.50
C ASN A 153 8.97 3.47 0.94
N SER A 154 8.28 4.57 1.23
CA SER A 154 8.93 5.86 1.54
C SER A 154 9.11 6.09 3.03
N MET A 155 8.29 5.49 3.89
CA MET A 155 8.36 5.71 5.34
C MET A 155 8.79 4.47 6.11
N TYR A 156 8.05 3.36 5.97
CA TYR A 156 8.24 2.21 6.85
C TYR A 156 9.49 1.40 6.53
N ARG A 157 9.69 0.98 5.27
CA ARG A 157 10.85 0.17 4.86
C ARG A 157 12.19 0.88 5.10
N PRO A 158 12.37 2.17 4.73
CA PRO A 158 13.61 2.87 5.02
C PRO A 158 13.91 2.90 6.53
N ARG A 159 12.88 3.13 7.36
CA ARG A 159 13.04 3.14 8.82
C ARG A 159 13.37 1.77 9.39
N LEU A 160 12.69 0.72 8.95
CA LEU A 160 13.01 -0.65 9.39
C LEU A 160 14.44 -1.03 9.00
N ASN A 161 14.88 -0.69 7.79
CA ASN A 161 16.26 -0.94 7.33
C ASN A 161 17.29 -0.17 8.15
N ALA A 162 16.97 1.07 8.51
CA ALA A 162 17.76 1.88 9.41
C ALA A 162 17.90 1.25 10.80
N ILE A 163 16.78 0.83 11.41
CA ILE A 163 16.77 0.12 12.69
C ILE A 163 17.58 -1.19 12.58
N ALA A 164 17.36 -1.97 11.53
CA ALA A 164 18.10 -3.20 11.27
C ALA A 164 19.61 -2.97 11.21
N THR A 165 20.03 -1.89 10.55
CA THR A 165 21.46 -1.51 10.45
C THR A 165 22.05 -1.23 11.82
N THR A 166 21.33 -0.50 12.68
CA THR A 166 21.78 -0.23 14.06
C THR A 166 21.79 -1.47 14.96
N LEU A 167 20.83 -2.38 14.76
CA LEU A 167 20.75 -3.63 15.52
C LEU A 167 21.81 -4.65 15.11
N ASN A 168 22.22 -4.65 13.84
CA ASN A 168 23.24 -5.54 13.30
C ASN A 168 24.67 -5.02 13.53
N ASN A 169 24.84 -3.73 13.82
CA ASN A 169 26.15 -3.12 13.97
C ASN A 169 26.17 -2.10 15.12
N ARG A 170 26.80 -2.47 16.22
CA ARG A 170 27.05 -1.64 17.41
C ARG A 170 27.75 -0.30 17.09
N ARG A 171 28.49 -0.23 15.97
CA ARG A 171 29.25 0.94 15.52
C ARG A 171 28.52 1.75 14.44
N ALA A 172 27.31 1.36 14.03
CA ALA A 172 26.55 2.09 13.02
C ALA A 172 26.28 3.53 13.49
N PRO A 173 26.42 4.53 12.60
CA PRO A 173 26.06 5.90 12.93
C PRO A 173 24.57 5.98 13.26
N LEU A 174 24.24 6.82 14.24
CA LEU A 174 22.87 7.05 14.68
C LEU A 174 22.03 7.67 13.56
N LEU A 175 20.73 7.36 13.54
CA LEU A 175 19.79 7.99 12.62
C LEU A 175 19.71 9.50 12.88
N ASP A 176 19.84 10.29 11.81
CA ASP A 176 19.86 11.75 11.81
C ASP A 176 18.54 12.31 12.42
N PRO A 177 18.56 13.38 13.23
CA PRO A 177 17.36 13.92 13.89
C PRO A 177 16.24 14.35 12.94
N VAL A 178 16.55 14.63 11.67
CA VAL A 178 15.54 14.89 10.64
C VAL A 178 14.64 13.67 10.40
N GLN A 179 15.19 12.45 10.50
CA GLN A 179 14.42 11.21 10.49
C GLN A 179 13.66 10.96 11.81
N ARG A 180 14.01 11.69 12.89
CA ARG A 180 13.28 11.68 14.16
C ARG A 180 12.07 12.62 14.14
N HIS A 181 12.11 13.75 13.43
CA HIS A 181 11.06 14.77 13.46
C HIS A 181 9.86 14.53 12.53
N ASP A 182 10.00 13.77 11.44
CA ASP A 182 8.84 13.33 10.63
C ASP A 182 7.88 12.41 11.40
N SER A 183 8.26 11.96 12.60
CA SER A 183 7.38 11.20 13.49
C SER A 183 6.25 12.04 14.13
N SER A 184 6.30 13.38 14.09
CA SER A 184 5.16 14.22 14.52
C SER A 184 4.09 14.40 13.44
N ILE A 185 4.36 13.97 12.19
CA ILE A 185 3.34 13.82 11.14
C ILE A 185 2.55 12.50 11.33
N ALA A 186 2.88 11.71 12.36
CA ALA A 186 1.98 10.68 12.89
C ALA A 186 0.79 11.27 13.69
N GLY A 187 0.63 12.60 13.70
CA GLY A 187 -0.47 13.31 14.37
C GLY A 187 -1.85 12.95 13.86
N GLU A 188 -1.98 12.40 12.66
CA GLU A 188 -3.17 11.77 12.14
C GLU A 188 -2.71 10.72 11.13
N LEU A 189 -2.35 9.52 11.61
CA LEU A 189 -2.43 8.36 10.71
C LEU A 189 -3.87 8.35 10.18
N PRO A 190 -4.13 8.55 8.88
CA PRO A 190 -5.48 8.37 8.38
C PRO A 190 -5.86 6.95 8.78
N GLN A 191 -6.92 6.82 9.57
CA GLN A 191 -7.45 5.51 9.90
C GLN A 191 -7.72 4.84 8.56
N LEU A 192 -6.85 3.90 8.17
CA LEU A 192 -7.14 3.00 7.09
C LEU A 192 -8.36 2.24 7.60
N ASN A 193 -9.53 2.65 7.12
CA ASN A 193 -10.75 1.89 7.28
C ASN A 193 -10.64 0.69 6.33
N VAL A 194 -9.61 -0.13 6.55
CA VAL A 194 -9.58 -1.51 6.08
C VAL A 194 -10.76 -2.14 6.80
N GLY A 195 -11.81 -2.45 6.05
CA GLY A 195 -12.96 -3.18 6.56
C GLY A 195 -12.52 -4.39 7.37
N PRO A 196 -13.36 -4.87 8.30
CA PRO A 196 -12.96 -5.79 9.36
C PRO A 196 -12.22 -7.00 8.78
N VAL A 197 -10.89 -7.00 8.91
CA VAL A 197 -10.07 -8.17 8.63
C VAL A 197 -10.41 -9.18 9.73
N PRO A 198 -10.89 -10.39 9.44
CA PRO A 198 -11.24 -11.37 10.45
C PRO A 198 -10.04 -11.64 11.38
N GLY A 199 -10.21 -11.27 12.66
CA GLY A 199 -9.15 -11.44 13.68
C GLY A 199 -8.24 -10.22 13.91
N TRP A 200 -8.52 -9.05 13.32
CA TRP A 200 -7.76 -7.82 13.57
C TRP A 200 -8.62 -6.73 14.21
N THR A 201 -8.24 -6.31 15.43
CA THR A 201 -8.70 -5.08 16.06
C THR A 201 -7.49 -4.15 16.15
N PRO A 202 -7.57 -2.89 15.69
CA PRO A 202 -6.50 -1.93 15.90
C PRO A 202 -6.43 -1.60 17.39
N ASN A 203 -5.52 -2.26 18.11
CA ASN A 203 -5.13 -1.81 19.42
C ASN A 203 -4.10 -0.71 19.20
N ASN A 204 -4.57 0.54 19.31
CA ASN A 204 -3.78 1.76 19.31
C ASN A 204 -2.46 1.48 20.03
N ALA A 205 -1.34 1.44 19.28
CA ALA A 205 -0.03 1.13 19.84
C ALA A 205 0.45 2.21 20.84
N GLU A 206 -0.32 3.27 21.05
CA GLU A 206 -0.05 4.37 21.97
C GLU A 206 -0.53 4.14 23.41
N THR A 207 -1.35 3.13 23.71
CA THR A 207 -1.88 2.92 25.08
C THR A 207 -0.98 2.07 25.99
N VAL A 208 0.09 1.44 25.48
CA VAL A 208 0.95 0.55 26.29
C VAL A 208 2.00 1.32 27.11
N TYR A 209 2.18 2.63 26.91
CA TYR A 209 3.20 3.42 27.63
C TYR A 209 2.68 4.66 28.39
N ARG A 210 1.36 4.79 28.61
CA ARG A 210 0.82 5.74 29.61
C ARG A 210 0.20 4.96 30.76
N ASN A 211 1.05 4.47 31.66
CA ASN A 211 0.73 4.21 33.06
C ASN A 211 2.04 3.93 33.80
N GLN A 212 2.75 5.00 34.14
CA GLN A 212 3.48 5.17 35.40
C GLN A 212 3.34 6.63 35.83
#